data_AF-A0AAE9S1I6-F1
#
_entry.id   AF-A0AAE9S1I6-F1
#
_cell.length_a   1.000
_cell.length_b   1.000
_cell.length_c   1.000
_cell.angle_alpha   90.00
_cell.angle_beta   90.00
_cell.angle_gamma   90.00
#
_symmetry.space_group_name_H-M   'P 1'
#
loop_
_entity.id
_entity.type
_entity.pdbx_description
1 polymer ?
#
loop_
_entity_poly.entity_id
_entity_poly.type
_entity_poly.pdbx_seq_one_letter_code
_entity_poly.pdbx_strand_id
1 'polypeptide(L)'
;MKRKKSVRFSLLLPVIEQLVNEGYTQQSIVEKLQMDHDLDLNLNTFKSYLYRFRSQDKDTQEKPAFDKPKKEISSSFLSSFQDTEKKENESDQKMSPSVSRSRARAKALLDSIPSSK
;
A
#
# COMPACT_ATOMS: atom_id res chain seq x y z
N MET A 1 18.24 12.47 -23.14
CA MET A 1 17.82 11.21 -22.49
C MET A 1 16.61 11.51 -21.60
N LYS A 2 15.46 10.85 -21.80
CA LYS A 2 14.27 11.08 -20.95
C LYS A 2 14.53 10.54 -19.53
N ARG A 3 14.17 11.30 -18.48
CA ARG A 3 14.33 10.86 -17.09
C ARG A 3 13.44 9.63 -16.82
N LYS A 4 13.87 8.76 -15.90
CA LYS A 4 13.10 7.57 -15.47
C LYS A 4 11.74 7.98 -14.89
N LYS A 5 10.69 7.16 -15.10
CA LYS A 5 9.32 7.43 -14.62
C LYS A 5 9.26 7.64 -13.10
N SER A 6 10.02 6.87 -12.32
CA SER A 6 10.09 7.04 -10.85
C SER A 6 10.65 8.40 -10.41
N VAL A 7 11.64 8.93 -11.13
CA VAL A 7 12.23 10.24 -10.85
C VAL A 7 11.27 11.36 -11.25
N ARG A 8 10.52 11.18 -12.34
CA ARG A 8 9.47 12.13 -12.72
C ARG A 8 8.34 12.13 -11.69
N PHE A 9 7.94 10.95 -11.21
CA PHE A 9 6.93 10.80 -10.17
C PHE A 9 7.32 11.52 -8.88
N SER A 10 8.57 11.36 -8.41
CA SER A 10 9.02 12.03 -7.17
C SER A 10 8.95 13.56 -7.27
N LEU A 11 9.18 14.12 -8.46
CA LEU A 11 9.09 15.56 -8.70
C LEU A 11 7.63 16.07 -8.69
N LEU A 12 6.67 15.18 -8.93
CA LEU A 12 5.24 15.50 -8.97
C LEU A 12 4.51 15.20 -7.66
N LEU A 13 5.20 14.75 -6.61
CA LEU A 13 4.59 14.51 -5.30
C LEU A 13 3.78 15.71 -4.76
N PRO A 14 4.24 16.99 -4.87
CA PRO A 14 3.44 18.12 -4.42
C PRO A 14 2.13 18.30 -5.19
N VAL A 15 2.16 18.03 -6.51
CA VAL A 15 0.97 18.09 -7.37
C VAL A 15 0.00 16.96 -6.99
N ILE A 16 0.53 15.76 -6.78
CA ILE A 16 -0.27 14.60 -6.36
C ILE A 16 -0.94 14.90 -5.01
N GLU A 17 -0.24 15.45 -4.04
CA GLU A 17 -0.81 15.84 -2.75
C GLU A 17 -1.92 16.88 -2.89
N GLN A 18 -1.70 17.93 -3.70
CA GLN A 18 -2.73 18.93 -3.97
C GLN A 18 -4.00 18.29 -4.56
N LEU A 19 -3.86 17.47 -5.60
CA LEU A 19 -5.01 16.85 -6.27
C LEU A 19 -5.85 16.03 -5.31
N VAL A 20 -5.25 15.36 -4.36
CA VAL A 20 -6.07 14.59 -3.42
C VAL A 20 -6.65 15.46 -2.32
N ASN A 21 -5.95 16.51 -1.87
CA ASN A 21 -6.56 17.51 -0.98
C ASN A 21 -7.80 18.15 -1.63
N GLU A 22 -7.82 18.24 -2.97
CA GLU A 22 -8.99 18.65 -3.76
C GLU A 22 -10.05 17.54 -3.91
N GLY A 23 -9.80 16.33 -3.43
CA GLY A 23 -10.74 15.20 -3.42
C GLY A 23 -10.66 14.29 -4.65
N TYR A 24 -9.61 14.40 -5.47
CA TYR A 24 -9.47 13.54 -6.65
C TYR A 24 -9.24 12.07 -6.27
N THR A 25 -9.85 11.16 -7.03
CA THR A 25 -9.63 9.71 -6.89
C THR A 25 -8.26 9.33 -7.46
N GLN A 26 -7.71 8.20 -7.00
CA GLN A 26 -6.42 7.72 -7.51
C GLN A 26 -6.42 7.48 -9.03
N GLN A 27 -7.55 7.03 -9.60
CA GLN A 27 -7.68 6.86 -11.04
C GLN A 27 -7.61 8.20 -11.78
N SER A 28 -8.38 9.20 -11.32
CA SER A 28 -8.37 10.54 -11.93
C SER A 28 -7.02 11.24 -11.83
N ILE A 29 -6.25 10.96 -10.77
CA ILE A 29 -4.88 11.49 -10.61
C ILE A 29 -3.95 10.85 -11.63
N VAL A 30 -4.03 9.54 -11.84
CA VAL A 30 -3.24 8.84 -12.85
C VAL A 30 -3.53 9.42 -14.25
N GLU A 31 -4.79 9.65 -14.58
CA GLU A 31 -5.19 10.28 -15.85
C GLU A 31 -4.61 11.69 -15.99
N LYS A 32 -4.73 12.53 -14.95
CA LYS A 32 -4.14 13.88 -14.94
C LYS A 32 -2.62 13.85 -15.08
N LEU A 33 -1.93 12.93 -14.41
CA LEU A 33 -0.47 12.78 -14.54
C LEU A 33 -0.07 12.43 -15.98
N GLN A 34 -0.87 11.64 -16.67
CA GLN A 34 -0.65 11.33 -18.08
C GLN A 34 -0.90 12.54 -18.97
N MET A 35 -2.03 13.24 -18.79
CA MET A 35 -2.45 14.36 -19.64
C MET A 35 -1.56 15.61 -19.44
N ASP A 36 -1.35 16.02 -18.20
CA ASP A 36 -0.72 17.31 -17.86
C ASP A 36 0.81 17.20 -17.81
N HIS A 37 1.34 15.98 -17.58
CA HIS A 37 2.76 15.78 -17.31
C HIS A 37 3.43 14.69 -18.16
N ASP A 38 2.75 14.09 -19.15
CA ASP A 38 3.27 12.98 -19.98
C ASP A 38 3.83 11.82 -19.12
N LEU A 39 3.19 11.58 -17.97
CA LEU A 39 3.57 10.52 -17.04
C LEU A 39 2.50 9.43 -17.00
N ASP A 40 2.53 8.59 -18.03
CA ASP A 40 1.70 7.40 -18.11
C ASP A 40 2.15 6.34 -17.09
N LEU A 41 1.26 6.01 -16.15
CA LEU A 41 1.42 4.99 -15.12
C LEU A 41 0.13 4.19 -15.03
N ASN A 42 0.23 2.88 -14.77
CA ASN A 42 -0.95 2.15 -14.34
C ASN A 42 -1.23 2.42 -12.84
N LEU A 43 -2.47 2.17 -12.41
CA LEU A 43 -2.89 2.41 -11.03
C LEU A 43 -2.04 1.65 -10.00
N ASN A 44 -1.62 0.41 -10.30
CA ASN A 44 -0.79 -0.39 -9.39
C ASN A 44 0.62 0.20 -9.22
N THR A 45 1.20 0.75 -10.29
CA THR A 45 2.50 1.42 -10.29
C THR A 45 2.42 2.73 -9.52
N PHE A 46 1.34 3.48 -9.70
CA PHE A 46 1.03 4.68 -8.92
C PHE A 46 0.99 4.36 -7.42
N LYS A 47 0.21 3.35 -7.00
CA LYS A 47 0.14 2.88 -5.60
C LYS A 47 1.51 2.42 -5.09
N SER A 48 2.24 1.66 -5.89
CA SER A 48 3.58 1.16 -5.53
C SER A 48 4.57 2.30 -5.33
N TYR A 49 4.53 3.33 -6.18
CA TYR A 49 5.39 4.50 -6.03
C TYR A 49 5.01 5.30 -4.79
N LEU A 50 3.72 5.59 -4.58
CA LEU A 50 3.24 6.23 -3.35
C LEU A 50 3.73 5.52 -2.08
N TYR A 51 3.62 4.18 -2.06
CA TYR A 51 4.10 3.38 -0.93
C TYR A 51 5.60 3.55 -0.69
N ARG A 52 6.42 3.46 -1.74
CA ARG A 52 7.89 3.57 -1.63
C ARG A 52 8.33 4.93 -1.11
N PHE A 53 7.72 6.01 -1.57
CA PHE A 53 8.07 7.35 -1.09
C PHE A 53 7.62 7.57 0.37
N ARG A 54 6.48 7.01 0.78
CA ARG A 54 6.03 7.05 2.18
C ARG A 54 6.97 6.29 3.13
N SER A 55 7.56 5.19 2.68
CA SER A 55 8.53 4.44 3.50
C SER A 55 9.85 5.19 3.64
N GLN A 56 10.31 5.88 2.58
CA GLN A 56 11.54 6.68 2.64
C GLN A 56 11.46 7.83 3.66
N ASP A 57 10.30 8.45 3.83
CA ASP A 57 10.11 9.50 4.84
C ASP A 57 10.24 8.96 6.29
N LYS A 58 9.89 7.69 6.51
CA LYS A 58 10.00 7.03 7.83
C LYS A 58 11.44 6.67 8.17
N ASP A 59 12.22 6.24 7.17
CA ASP A 59 13.62 5.83 7.36
C ASP A 59 14.59 7.02 7.44
N THR A 60 14.20 8.21 6.96
CA THR A 60 15.08 9.41 6.91
C THR A 60 15.16 10.17 8.26
N GLN A 61 14.52 9.69 9.33
CA GLN A 61 14.64 10.28 10.68
C GLN A 61 15.87 9.77 11.47
N GLU A 62 16.61 8.76 10.99
CA GLU A 62 17.81 8.23 11.65
C GLU A 62 19.14 8.53 10.90
N LYS A 63 19.46 9.82 10.68
CA LYS A 63 20.81 10.43 10.81
C LYS A 63 20.89 11.79 10.08
N PRO A 64 21.61 12.78 10.65
CA PRO A 64 21.49 14.18 10.25
C PRO A 64 22.53 14.58 9.20
N ALA A 65 22.15 15.49 8.29
CA ALA A 65 22.94 16.64 7.81
C ALA A 65 22.48 17.04 6.40
N PHE A 66 21.43 17.84 6.30
CA PHE A 66 21.41 18.92 5.31
C PHE A 66 20.46 20.02 5.77
N ASP A 67 21.05 21.14 6.12
CA ASP A 67 20.39 22.38 6.54
C ASP A 67 19.53 22.92 5.39
N LYS A 68 18.24 22.59 5.40
CA LYS A 68 17.20 23.29 4.64
C LYS A 68 15.98 23.39 5.55
N PRO A 69 15.28 24.53 5.57
CA PRO A 69 14.10 24.70 6.42
C PRO A 69 13.03 23.70 5.99
N LYS A 70 12.89 22.62 6.78
CA LYS A 70 11.85 21.60 6.67
C LYS A 70 10.51 22.29 6.90
N LYS A 71 9.77 22.55 5.83
CA LYS A 71 8.31 22.55 5.94
C LYS A 71 7.93 21.11 6.24
N GLU A 72 7.45 20.85 7.45
CA GLU A 72 6.75 19.62 7.81
C GLU A 72 5.58 19.42 6.83
N ILE A 73 5.82 18.67 5.77
CA ILE A 73 4.75 18.04 4.99
C ILE A 73 4.61 16.64 5.56
N SER A 74 4.32 16.59 6.87
CA SER A 74 4.05 15.36 7.58
C SER A 74 2.60 14.95 7.30
N SER A 75 2.42 14.30 6.15
CA SER A 75 1.74 13.02 5.96
C SER A 75 0.34 12.73 6.56
N SER A 76 -0.40 13.72 7.08
CA SER A 76 -1.81 13.51 7.46
C SER A 76 -2.67 13.17 6.23
N PHE A 77 -2.23 13.64 5.07
CA PHE A 77 -2.93 13.54 3.81
C PHE A 77 -2.90 12.09 3.20
N LEU A 78 -1.76 11.39 3.27
CA LEU A 78 -1.61 10.05 2.68
C LEU A 78 -2.22 8.90 3.52
N SER A 79 -2.62 9.17 4.76
CA SER A 79 -3.33 8.20 5.60
C SER A 79 -4.77 7.97 5.14
N SER A 80 -5.39 8.98 4.49
CA SER A 80 -6.79 8.92 4.04
C SER A 80 -7.04 7.83 2.99
N PHE A 81 -6.01 7.35 2.29
CA PHE A 81 -6.14 6.31 1.27
C PHE A 81 -6.12 4.88 1.80
N GLN A 82 -5.92 4.67 3.09
CA GLN A 82 -5.96 3.32 3.67
C GLN A 82 -7.39 2.85 3.99
N ASP A 83 -8.36 3.77 4.08
CA ASP A 83 -9.70 3.45 4.58
C ASP A 83 -10.70 3.01 3.51
N THR A 84 -10.43 3.23 2.21
CA THR A 84 -11.41 2.95 1.15
C THR A 84 -11.45 1.50 0.63
N GLU A 85 -10.72 0.55 1.24
CA GLU A 85 -10.77 -0.88 0.86
C GLU A 85 -11.48 -1.78 1.88
N LYS A 86 -12.37 -1.26 2.76
CA LYS A 86 -13.23 -2.13 3.60
C LYS A 86 -14.68 -1.65 3.72
N LYS A 87 -15.49 -2.09 2.76
CA LYS A 87 -16.90 -2.51 2.94
C LYS A 87 -17.00 -3.86 2.24
N GLU A 88 -17.64 -4.93 2.71
CA GLU A 88 -18.48 -5.27 3.86
C GLU A 88 -18.40 -6.81 3.91
N ASN A 89 -18.15 -7.40 5.07
CA ASN A 89 -18.75 -8.69 5.40
C ASN A 89 -18.94 -8.74 6.90
N GLU A 90 -20.18 -9.05 7.23
CA GLU A 90 -20.85 -9.01 8.51
C GLU A 90 -20.24 -10.01 9.50
N SER A 91 -20.31 -9.64 10.78
CA SER A 91 -20.46 -10.50 11.96
C SER A 91 -19.79 -11.89 11.95
N ASP A 92 -18.74 -12.08 12.75
CA ASP A 92 -18.86 -12.72 14.07
C ASP A 92 -17.49 -13.09 14.65
N GLN A 93 -17.40 -12.92 15.98
CA GLN A 93 -16.58 -13.69 16.91
C GLN A 93 -15.06 -13.79 16.71
N LYS A 94 -14.39 -13.07 17.62
CA LYS A 94 -13.38 -13.57 18.57
C LYS A 94 -12.68 -14.90 18.27
N MET A 95 -11.36 -14.86 18.51
CA MET A 95 -10.42 -15.95 18.84
C MET A 95 -9.50 -16.38 17.67
N SER A 96 -8.24 -15.96 17.77
CA SER A 96 -7.08 -16.71 17.29
C SER A 96 -7.19 -18.19 17.69
N PRO A 97 -6.74 -19.18 16.88
CA PRO A 97 -5.33 -19.59 17.01
C PRO A 97 -4.67 -20.29 15.80
N SER A 98 -3.35 -20.15 15.76
CA SER A 98 -2.30 -21.11 15.34
C SER A 98 -2.56 -22.12 14.21
N VAL A 99 -1.76 -21.95 13.15
CA VAL A 99 -1.56 -22.86 12.01
C VAL A 99 -0.79 -24.12 12.44
N SER A 100 -1.39 -25.02 13.24
CA SER A 100 -0.69 -26.27 13.67
C SER A 100 -1.56 -27.53 13.79
N ARG A 101 -2.87 -27.50 13.51
CA ARG A 101 -3.77 -28.65 13.79
C ARG A 101 -4.14 -29.55 12.61
N SER A 102 -3.78 -29.21 11.38
CA SER A 102 -4.25 -29.97 10.20
C SER A 102 -3.62 -31.35 10.01
N ARG A 103 -2.47 -31.66 10.63
CA ARG A 103 -1.84 -32.99 10.50
C ARG A 103 -2.40 -34.06 11.45
N ALA A 104 -2.99 -33.66 12.58
CA ALA A 104 -3.45 -34.63 13.59
C ALA A 104 -4.73 -35.38 13.18
N ARG A 105 -5.64 -34.72 12.44
CA ARG A 105 -6.89 -35.36 11.99
C ARG A 105 -6.70 -36.39 10.89
N ALA A 106 -5.71 -36.23 10.02
CA ALA A 106 -5.45 -37.17 8.93
C ALA A 106 -4.94 -38.53 9.44
N LYS A 107 -4.15 -38.56 10.54
CA LYS A 107 -3.69 -39.82 11.13
C LYS A 107 -4.80 -40.63 11.79
N ALA A 108 -5.75 -39.98 12.48
CA ALA A 108 -6.84 -40.67 13.16
C ALA A 108 -7.80 -41.40 12.20
N LEU A 109 -7.95 -40.91 10.97
CA LEU A 109 -8.79 -41.54 9.96
C LEU A 109 -8.19 -42.82 9.38
N LEU A 110 -6.87 -42.94 9.30
CA LEU A 110 -6.20 -44.14 8.77
C LEU A 110 -6.20 -45.30 9.77
N ASP A 111 -6.07 -45.02 11.07
CA ASP A 111 -6.11 -46.05 12.12
C ASP A 111 -7.52 -46.62 12.40
N SER A 112 -8.56 -46.01 11.84
CA SER A 112 -9.96 -46.41 12.06
C SER A 112 -10.49 -47.39 11.00
N ILE A 113 -9.67 -47.86 10.06
CA ILE A 113 -10.09 -48.82 9.04
C ILE A 113 -9.84 -50.24 9.57
N PRO A 114 -10.88 -51.01 9.97
CA PRO A 114 -10.69 -52.40 10.37
C PRO A 114 -10.31 -53.24 9.14
N SER A 115 -9.11 -53.83 9.19
CA SER A 115 -8.67 -54.86 8.26
C SER A 115 -9.48 -56.13 8.52
N SER A 116 -10.58 -56.34 7.80
CA SER A 116 -11.26 -57.63 7.78
C SER A 116 -10.42 -58.63 6.98
N LYS A 117 -10.15 -59.78 7.59
CA LYS A 117 -9.33 -60.88 7.08
C LYS A 117 -10.21 -61.86 6.29
#